data_AF-A0A672PJC5-F1
#
_entry.id   AF-A0A672PJC5-F1
#
_cell.length_a   1.000
_cell.length_b   1.000
_cell.length_c   1.000
_cell.angle_alpha   90.00
_cell.angle_beta   90.00
_cell.angle_gamma   90.00
#
_symmetry.space_group_name_H-M   'P 1'
#
loop_
_entity.id
_entity.type
_entity.pdbx_description
1 polymer ?
#
loop_
_entity_poly.entity_id
_entity_poly.type
_entity_poly.pdbx_seq_one_letter_code
_entity_poly.pdbx_strand_id
1 'polypeptide(L)'
;MPNPSPPCLEIRNQSQECPYKVAKFPENRNRNRYRDVSPYDHSRVRLENSENDYINASLITMEEAQRRYILTQGPLRNTCGHFWQMIWEQRCKAVIMLNRVIEKGSEKCAQYWPSEQERDMDFSDTGFVVTLVSEDVKPNYTIRLLELRNGKVNVMLNYYVIEYFSKQNIKNKCGFKFCPIFLDRRNQRDLPF
;
A
#
# COMPACT_ATOMS: atom_id res chain seq x y z
N MET A 1 -16.22 -4.81 40.94
CA MET A 1 -15.40 -3.85 40.19
C MET A 1 -15.75 -3.99 38.70
N PRO A 2 -15.90 -2.91 37.92
CA PRO A 2 -16.11 -3.04 36.48
C PRO A 2 -14.84 -3.62 35.84
N ASN A 3 -14.99 -4.54 34.89
CA ASN A 3 -13.86 -5.07 34.13
C ASN A 3 -13.14 -3.93 33.37
N PRO A 4 -11.80 -3.93 33.32
CA PRO A 4 -11.07 -2.99 32.47
C PRO A 4 -11.49 -3.19 31.01
N SER A 5 -11.63 -2.08 30.30
CA SER A 5 -11.97 -2.09 28.88
C SER A 5 -10.86 -2.81 28.11
N PRO A 6 -11.16 -3.58 27.06
CA PRO A 6 -10.12 -4.14 26.20
C PRO A 6 -9.16 -3.03 25.72
N PRO A 7 -7.83 -3.25 25.68
CA PRO A 7 -6.85 -2.21 25.34
C PRO A 7 -7.13 -1.48 24.01
N CYS A 8 -7.78 -2.15 23.06
CA CYS A 8 -8.16 -1.55 21.77
C CYS A 8 -9.25 -0.48 21.89
N LEU A 9 -10.16 -0.58 22.86
CA LEU A 9 -11.22 0.41 23.09
C LEU A 9 -10.63 1.69 23.70
N GLU A 10 -9.65 1.56 24.58
CA GLU A 10 -8.94 2.71 25.16
C GLU A 10 -8.15 3.48 24.09
N ILE A 11 -7.39 2.77 23.24
CA ILE A 11 -6.67 3.39 22.12
C ILE A 11 -7.64 4.07 21.14
N ARG A 12 -8.79 3.45 20.84
CA ARG A 12 -9.80 4.05 19.96
C ARG A 12 -10.33 5.37 20.54
N ASN A 13 -10.63 5.40 21.83
CA ASN A 13 -11.14 6.61 22.48
C ASN A 13 -10.09 7.73 22.59
N GLN A 14 -8.81 7.37 22.58
CA GLN A 14 -7.68 8.31 22.57
C GLN A 14 -7.25 8.72 21.16
N SER A 15 -7.74 8.04 20.12
CA SER A 15 -7.32 8.32 18.75
C SER A 15 -7.90 9.65 18.26
N GLN A 16 -7.07 10.43 17.58
CA GLN A 16 -7.48 11.70 17.01
C GLN A 16 -8.38 11.48 15.80
N GLU A 17 -9.54 12.14 15.79
CA GLU A 17 -10.37 12.27 14.59
C GLU A 17 -9.96 13.52 13.81
N CYS A 18 -9.55 13.32 12.56
CA CYS A 18 -9.20 14.38 11.62
C CYS A 18 -10.16 14.37 10.42
N PRO A 19 -10.28 15.48 9.68
CA PRO A 19 -11.06 15.51 8.44
C PRO A 19 -10.53 14.54 7.37
N TYR A 20 -11.45 13.94 6.61
CA TYR A 20 -11.18 13.05 5.46
C TYR A 20 -12.16 13.34 4.30
N LYS A 21 -12.48 14.63 4.08
CA LYS A 21 -13.53 15.08 3.16
C LYS A 21 -13.28 14.62 1.72
N VAL A 22 -12.03 14.69 1.26
CA VAL A 22 -11.68 14.33 -0.14
C VAL A 22 -12.00 12.87 -0.43
N ALA A 23 -11.76 11.99 0.54
CA ALA A 23 -12.07 10.57 0.41
C ALA A 23 -13.56 10.27 0.25
N LYS A 24 -14.45 11.20 0.64
CA LYS A 24 -15.91 11.05 0.59
C LYS A 24 -16.55 11.71 -0.62
N PHE A 25 -15.78 12.38 -1.49
CA PHE A 25 -16.34 12.91 -2.73
C PHE A 25 -16.92 11.79 -3.60
N PRO A 26 -18.08 12.00 -4.27
CA PRO A 26 -18.75 10.97 -5.06
C PRO A 26 -17.84 10.27 -6.08
N GLU A 27 -16.98 11.04 -6.76
CA GLU A 27 -16.00 10.57 -7.75
C GLU A 27 -14.92 9.65 -7.16
N ASN A 28 -14.69 9.70 -5.85
CA ASN A 28 -13.68 8.88 -5.15
C ASN A 28 -14.25 7.60 -4.54
N ARG A 29 -15.57 7.40 -4.61
CA ARG A 29 -16.24 6.25 -4.02
C ARG A 29 -15.71 4.91 -4.54
N ASN A 30 -15.42 4.82 -5.85
CA ASN A 30 -14.88 3.62 -6.49
C ASN A 30 -13.35 3.46 -6.33
N ARG A 31 -12.68 4.41 -5.68
CA ARG A 31 -11.24 4.34 -5.32
C ARG A 31 -11.03 3.84 -3.88
N ASN A 32 -12.11 3.63 -3.13
CA ASN A 32 -12.08 3.15 -1.74
C ASN A 32 -12.57 1.71 -1.63
N ARG A 33 -11.74 0.81 -1.11
CA ARG A 33 -12.10 -0.59 -0.89
C ARG A 33 -13.14 -0.75 0.21
N TYR A 34 -13.06 0.07 1.25
CA TYR A 34 -13.97 0.04 2.39
C TYR A 34 -14.57 1.42 2.63
N ARG A 35 -15.87 1.46 2.95
CA ARG A 35 -16.57 2.73 3.21
C ARG A 35 -16.11 3.41 4.50
N ASP A 36 -15.65 2.61 5.45
CA ASP A 36 -15.27 3.02 6.80
C ASP A 36 -13.75 3.15 6.99
N VAL A 37 -12.97 3.09 5.91
CA VAL A 37 -11.51 3.31 5.93
C VAL A 37 -11.15 4.37 4.90
N SER A 38 -10.70 5.53 5.35
CA SER A 38 -10.39 6.67 4.50
C SER A 38 -9.16 7.39 5.04
N PRO A 39 -8.26 7.88 4.17
CA PRO A 39 -7.11 8.65 4.61
C PRO A 39 -7.55 10.04 5.09
N TYR A 40 -6.86 10.60 6.07
CA TYR A 40 -7.09 11.97 6.49
C TYR A 40 -6.56 12.97 5.46
N ASP A 41 -7.25 14.11 5.32
CA ASP A 41 -6.95 15.10 4.27
C ASP A 41 -5.54 15.71 4.40
N HIS A 42 -5.05 15.84 5.63
CA HIS A 42 -3.74 16.44 5.94
C HIS A 42 -2.55 15.49 5.67
N SER A 43 -2.78 14.18 5.64
CA SER A 43 -1.73 13.17 5.48
C SER A 43 -1.92 12.27 4.25
N ARG A 44 -3.02 12.44 3.50
CA ARG A 44 -3.24 11.66 2.27
C ARG A 44 -2.09 11.88 1.27
N VAL A 45 -1.70 10.82 0.60
CA VAL A 45 -0.83 10.93 -0.57
C VAL A 45 -1.65 11.51 -1.73
N ARG A 46 -1.03 12.39 -2.52
CA ARG A 46 -1.64 13.02 -3.69
C ARG A 46 -0.88 12.57 -4.93
N LEU A 47 -1.60 12.07 -5.92
CA LEU A 47 -1.00 11.69 -7.20
C LEU A 47 -0.71 12.96 -8.02
N GLU A 48 0.49 13.05 -8.57
CA GLU A 48 0.88 14.13 -9.46
C GLU A 48 0.43 13.82 -10.90
N ASN A 49 0.20 14.82 -11.76
CA ASN A 49 -0.11 14.59 -13.18
C ASN A 49 -1.31 13.63 -13.45
N SER A 50 -2.31 13.65 -12.57
CA SER A 50 -3.59 12.92 -12.70
C SER A 50 -4.74 13.92 -12.65
N GLU A 51 -5.81 13.70 -13.44
CA GLU A 51 -7.03 14.51 -13.37
C GLU A 51 -7.68 14.46 -11.98
N ASN A 52 -7.53 13.32 -11.29
CA ASN A 52 -7.97 13.11 -9.93
C ASN A 52 -6.77 12.67 -9.08
N ASP A 53 -6.37 13.53 -8.13
CA ASP A 53 -5.19 13.33 -7.27
C ASP A 53 -5.40 12.28 -6.16
N TYR A 54 -6.60 11.69 -6.08
CA TYR A 54 -6.99 10.83 -4.97
C TYR A 54 -6.50 9.38 -5.13
N ILE A 55 -5.84 8.91 -4.09
CA ILE A 55 -5.57 7.51 -3.78
C ILE A 55 -5.80 7.28 -2.28
N ASN A 56 -6.35 6.13 -1.89
CA ASN A 56 -6.53 5.78 -0.46
C ASN A 56 -5.21 5.34 0.16
N ALA A 57 -4.35 6.32 0.43
CA ALA A 57 -3.05 6.14 1.05
C ALA A 57 -2.74 7.33 1.98
N SER A 58 -2.05 7.06 3.09
CA SER A 58 -1.60 8.07 4.05
C SER A 58 -0.09 8.01 4.23
N LEU A 59 0.56 9.17 4.21
CA LEU A 59 1.95 9.34 4.61
C LEU A 59 2.04 9.44 6.14
N ILE A 60 2.74 8.50 6.75
CA ILE A 60 3.04 8.47 8.18
C ILE A 60 4.48 8.89 8.37
N THR A 61 4.69 9.97 9.12
CA THR A 61 6.02 10.46 9.47
C THR A 61 6.24 10.22 10.96
N MET A 62 7.23 9.42 11.29
CA MET A 62 7.68 9.15 12.66
C MET A 62 8.95 9.98 12.88
N GLU A 63 8.78 11.20 13.41
CA GLU A 63 9.86 12.17 13.58
C GLU A 63 10.97 11.63 14.50
N GLU A 64 10.61 11.05 15.65
CA GLU A 64 11.57 10.48 16.60
C GLU A 64 12.42 9.37 15.99
N ALA A 65 11.80 8.50 15.18
CA ALA A 65 12.49 7.42 14.51
C ALA A 65 13.21 7.88 13.24
N GLN A 66 12.97 9.10 12.77
CA GLN A 66 13.41 9.60 11.46
C GLN A 66 12.97 8.68 10.31
N ARG A 67 11.74 8.14 10.39
CA ARG A 67 11.20 7.20 9.40
C ARG A 67 9.91 7.70 8.79
N ARG A 68 9.72 7.41 7.51
CA ARG A 68 8.51 7.72 6.76
C ARG A 68 7.97 6.45 6.13
N TYR A 69 6.67 6.27 6.26
CA TYR A 69 5.94 5.15 5.69
C TYR A 69 4.76 5.66 4.89
N ILE A 70 4.39 4.93 3.86
CA ILE A 70 3.05 5.08 3.27
C ILE A 70 2.25 3.85 3.68
N LEU A 71 1.06 4.08 4.22
CA LEU A 71 0.07 3.04 4.47
C LEU A 71 -1.06 3.21 3.46
N THR A 72 -1.40 2.15 2.74
CA THR A 72 -2.47 2.18 1.74
C THR A 72 -3.40 0.99 1.88
N GLN A 73 -4.55 1.04 1.21
CA GLN A 73 -5.40 -0.13 1.01
C GLN A 73 -4.79 -1.09 -0.03
N GLY A 74 -5.20 -2.36 -0.01
CA GLY A 74 -4.88 -3.28 -1.09
C GLY A 74 -5.51 -2.78 -2.39
N PRO A 75 -4.72 -2.56 -3.47
CA PRO A 75 -5.21 -1.98 -4.72
C PRO A 75 -6.50 -2.64 -5.21
N LEU A 76 -7.43 -1.83 -5.69
CA LEU A 76 -8.57 -2.28 -6.47
C LEU A 76 -8.12 -2.46 -7.92
N ARG A 77 -8.88 -3.21 -8.72
CA ARG A 77 -8.56 -3.43 -10.14
C ARG A 77 -8.40 -2.11 -10.91
N ASN A 78 -9.24 -1.13 -10.63
CA ASN A 78 -9.20 0.22 -11.22
C ASN A 78 -8.20 1.18 -10.54
N THR A 79 -7.43 0.72 -9.55
CA THR A 79 -6.43 1.54 -8.85
C THR A 79 -5.03 0.93 -8.85
N CYS A 80 -4.78 -0.14 -9.62
CA CYS A 80 -3.44 -0.73 -9.74
C CYS A 80 -2.46 0.23 -10.42
N GLY A 81 -2.87 0.89 -11.52
CA GLY A 81 -2.03 1.89 -12.18
C GLY A 81 -1.70 3.07 -11.27
N HIS A 82 -2.70 3.60 -10.56
CA HIS A 82 -2.55 4.66 -9.56
C HIS A 82 -1.60 4.26 -8.40
N PHE A 83 -1.60 2.99 -8.01
CA PHE A 83 -0.71 2.46 -6.98
C PHE A 83 0.75 2.47 -7.42
N TRP A 84 1.04 2.04 -8.65
CA TRP A 84 2.40 2.10 -9.22
C TRP A 84 2.86 3.53 -9.48
N GLN A 85 1.95 4.40 -9.91
CA GLN A 85 2.20 5.83 -10.02
C GLN A 85 2.63 6.42 -8.68
N MET A 86 1.89 6.14 -7.60
CA MET A 86 2.25 6.58 -6.25
C MET A 86 3.65 6.10 -5.85
N ILE A 87 3.97 4.82 -6.09
CA ILE A 87 5.29 4.23 -5.78
C ILE A 87 6.42 4.94 -6.51
N TRP A 88 6.20 5.27 -7.78
CA TRP A 88 7.14 6.01 -8.60
C TRP A 88 7.37 7.42 -8.07
N GLU A 89 6.29 8.20 -7.91
CA GLU A 89 6.33 9.60 -7.48
C GLU A 89 6.94 9.77 -6.09
N GLN A 90 6.58 8.88 -5.16
CA GLN A 90 7.07 8.90 -3.79
C GLN A 90 8.45 8.26 -3.63
N ARG A 91 9.05 7.74 -4.72
CA ARG A 91 10.38 7.12 -4.75
C ARG A 91 10.55 6.01 -3.71
N CYS A 92 9.49 5.22 -3.50
CA CYS A 92 9.48 4.11 -2.56
C CYS A 92 10.61 3.11 -2.88
N LYS A 93 11.08 2.38 -1.87
CA LYS A 93 12.14 1.35 -2.07
C LYS A 93 11.62 -0.07 -2.15
N ALA A 94 10.61 -0.35 -1.37
CA ALA A 94 10.01 -1.66 -1.31
C ALA A 94 8.52 -1.54 -0.99
N VAL A 95 7.79 -2.58 -1.35
CA VAL A 95 6.38 -2.78 -1.04
C VAL A 95 6.28 -3.95 -0.07
N ILE A 96 5.72 -3.73 1.12
CA ILE A 96 5.49 -4.79 2.09
C ILE A 96 4.01 -5.18 2.09
N MET A 97 3.68 -6.33 1.52
CA MET A 97 2.32 -6.85 1.45
C MET A 97 2.06 -7.87 2.57
N LEU A 98 1.07 -7.56 3.41
CA LEU A 98 0.77 -8.35 4.61
C LEU A 98 -0.52 -9.20 4.48
N ASN A 99 -1.18 -9.17 3.32
CA ASN A 99 -2.39 -9.94 3.04
C ASN A 99 -2.21 -10.79 1.78
N ARG A 100 -3.00 -11.85 1.68
CA ARG A 100 -3.15 -12.57 0.40
C ARG A 100 -4.13 -11.82 -0.49
N VAL A 101 -4.03 -12.02 -1.81
CA VAL A 101 -4.99 -11.53 -2.81
C VAL A 101 -6.41 -11.97 -2.44
N ILE A 102 -6.58 -13.25 -2.10
CA ILE A 102 -7.85 -13.83 -1.64
C ILE A 102 -7.71 -14.32 -0.19
N GLU A 103 -8.63 -13.89 0.68
CA GLU A 103 -8.75 -14.41 2.04
C GLU A 103 -10.18 -14.83 2.32
N LYS A 104 -10.39 -16.06 2.83
CA LYS A 104 -11.72 -16.63 3.13
C LYS A 104 -12.71 -16.48 1.95
N GLY A 105 -12.25 -16.74 0.73
CA GLY A 105 -13.07 -16.66 -0.48
C GLY A 105 -13.38 -15.24 -0.97
N SER A 106 -12.88 -14.19 -0.31
CA SER A 106 -13.09 -12.79 -0.72
C SER A 106 -11.79 -12.15 -1.21
N GLU A 107 -11.84 -11.42 -2.32
CA GLU A 107 -10.73 -10.60 -2.81
C GLU A 107 -10.43 -9.47 -1.81
N LYS A 108 -9.21 -9.44 -1.27
CA LYS A 108 -8.71 -8.40 -0.35
C LYS A 108 -7.77 -7.42 -1.02
N CYS A 109 -7.21 -7.82 -2.16
CA CYS A 109 -6.30 -7.02 -2.97
C CYS A 109 -6.39 -7.56 -4.40
N ALA A 110 -6.36 -6.68 -5.40
CA ALA A 110 -6.20 -7.11 -6.78
C ALA A 110 -4.78 -7.67 -6.98
N GLN A 111 -4.60 -8.54 -7.98
CA GLN A 111 -3.29 -8.89 -8.49
C GLN A 111 -2.73 -7.64 -9.19
N TYR A 112 -1.80 -6.94 -8.56
CA TYR A 112 -1.22 -5.69 -9.08
C TYR A 112 0.22 -5.87 -9.59
N TRP A 113 0.75 -7.09 -9.56
CA TRP A 113 2.05 -7.44 -10.10
C TRP A 113 1.95 -8.68 -11.00
N PRO A 114 2.81 -8.82 -12.01
CA PRO A 114 2.84 -9.96 -12.92
C PRO A 114 3.07 -11.30 -12.20
N SER A 115 2.58 -12.38 -12.80
CA SER A 115 2.89 -13.76 -12.38
C SER A 115 4.05 -14.32 -13.21
N GLU A 116 4.52 -15.53 -12.90
CA GLU A 116 5.52 -16.19 -13.74
C GLU A 116 5.00 -16.50 -15.16
N GLN A 117 3.69 -16.72 -15.31
CA GLN A 117 3.04 -17.00 -16.60
C GLN A 117 2.82 -15.73 -17.42
N GLU A 118 2.46 -14.63 -16.75
CA GLU A 118 2.24 -13.31 -17.34
C GLU A 118 3.31 -12.38 -16.81
N ARG A 119 4.48 -12.36 -17.46
CA ARG A 119 5.66 -11.63 -16.96
C ARG A 119 5.51 -10.13 -16.95
N ASP A 120 4.58 -9.58 -17.74
CA ASP A 120 4.34 -8.16 -17.86
C ASP A 120 2.88 -7.82 -17.53
N MET A 121 2.68 -6.72 -16.81
CA MET A 121 1.38 -6.09 -16.61
C MET A 121 1.42 -4.64 -17.08
N ASP A 122 0.55 -4.31 -18.03
CA ASP A 122 0.39 -2.96 -18.57
C ASP A 122 -0.71 -2.19 -17.80
N PHE A 123 -0.33 -1.02 -17.28
CA PHE A 123 -1.21 -0.04 -16.67
C PHE A 123 -1.25 1.21 -17.55
N SER A 124 -1.87 1.08 -18.72
CA SER A 124 -1.97 2.13 -19.74
C SER A 124 -2.68 3.39 -19.24
N ASP A 125 -3.58 3.26 -18.24
CA ASP A 125 -4.27 4.38 -17.60
C ASP A 125 -3.31 5.37 -16.93
N THR A 126 -2.19 4.87 -16.40
CA THR A 126 -1.15 5.70 -15.78
C THR A 126 0.16 5.74 -16.57
N GLY A 127 0.28 4.91 -17.63
CA GLY A 127 1.45 4.84 -18.50
C GLY A 127 2.61 4.03 -17.90
N PHE A 128 2.31 3.06 -17.04
CA PHE A 128 3.30 2.21 -16.39
C PHE A 128 3.22 0.77 -16.89
N VAL A 129 4.36 0.10 -16.97
CA VAL A 129 4.44 -1.35 -17.20
C VAL A 129 5.27 -1.95 -16.09
N VAL A 130 4.79 -3.06 -15.52
CA VAL A 130 5.45 -3.79 -14.45
C VAL A 130 5.87 -5.15 -14.97
N THR A 131 7.15 -5.47 -14.83
CA THR A 131 7.75 -6.71 -15.30
C THR A 131 8.30 -7.50 -14.12
N LEU A 132 8.01 -8.81 -14.06
CA LEU A 132 8.61 -9.71 -13.09
C LEU A 132 10.04 -10.05 -13.53
N VAL A 133 11.03 -9.66 -12.73
CA VAL A 133 12.44 -9.99 -12.98
C VAL A 133 12.82 -11.29 -12.30
N SER A 134 12.47 -11.44 -11.02
CA SER A 134 12.71 -12.67 -10.27
C SER A 134 11.73 -12.84 -9.11
N GLU A 135 11.55 -14.10 -8.69
CA GLU A 135 10.77 -14.48 -7.52
C GLU A 135 11.60 -15.43 -6.65
N ASP A 136 11.65 -15.16 -5.35
CA ASP A 136 12.30 -16.00 -4.34
C ASP A 136 11.29 -16.34 -3.23
N VAL A 137 10.79 -17.58 -3.28
CA VAL A 137 9.77 -18.09 -2.37
C VAL A 137 10.42 -18.68 -1.13
N LYS A 138 10.09 -18.12 0.04
CA LYS A 138 10.48 -18.63 1.36
C LYS A 138 9.26 -19.22 2.10
N PRO A 139 9.46 -20.02 3.16
CA PRO A 139 8.35 -20.64 3.88
C PRO A 139 7.29 -19.66 4.42
N ASN A 140 7.70 -18.43 4.78
CA ASN A 140 6.82 -17.45 5.43
C ASN A 140 6.54 -16.20 4.59
N TYR A 141 7.31 -15.98 3.51
CA TYR A 141 7.21 -14.81 2.65
C TYR A 141 7.78 -15.09 1.26
N THR A 142 7.39 -14.31 0.26
CA THR A 142 8.00 -14.29 -1.08
C THR A 142 8.60 -12.91 -1.32
N ILE A 143 9.81 -12.88 -1.88
CA ILE A 143 10.43 -11.64 -2.38
C ILE A 143 10.34 -11.65 -3.90
N ARG A 144 9.84 -10.58 -4.49
CA ARG A 144 9.84 -10.36 -5.94
C ARG A 144 10.67 -9.14 -6.27
N LEU A 145 11.56 -9.29 -7.25
CA LEU A 145 12.17 -8.15 -7.92
C LEU A 145 11.30 -7.80 -9.13
N LEU A 146 10.76 -6.59 -9.13
CA LEU A 146 9.96 -6.06 -10.22
C LEU A 146 10.68 -4.89 -10.87
N GLU A 147 10.61 -4.81 -12.19
CA GLU A 147 11.01 -3.62 -12.94
C GLU A 147 9.75 -2.82 -13.27
N LEU A 148 9.75 -1.54 -12.92
CA LEU A 148 8.68 -0.60 -13.22
C LEU A 148 9.18 0.36 -14.30
N ARG A 149 8.58 0.29 -15.49
CA ARG A 149 8.83 1.21 -16.60
C ARG A 149 7.80 2.32 -16.59
N ASN A 150 8.27 3.57 -16.55
CA ASN A 150 7.44 4.74 -16.79
C ASN A 150 7.51 5.12 -18.27
N GLY A 151 6.44 4.87 -19.02
CA GLY A 151 6.38 5.14 -20.47
C GLY A 151 6.42 6.62 -20.83
N LYS A 152 6.06 7.53 -19.90
CA LYS A 152 6.06 8.99 -20.15
C LYS A 152 7.47 9.57 -20.19
N VAL A 153 8.37 9.05 -19.35
CA VAL A 153 9.78 9.50 -19.27
C VAL A 153 10.78 8.47 -19.80
N ASN A 154 10.29 7.29 -20.17
CA ASN A 154 11.07 6.14 -20.64
C ASN A 154 12.21 5.73 -19.69
N VAL A 155 11.93 5.77 -18.38
CA VAL A 155 12.86 5.35 -17.32
C VAL A 155 12.33 4.08 -16.67
N MET A 156 13.25 3.19 -16.30
CA MET A 156 12.97 1.92 -15.61
C MET A 156 13.65 1.92 -14.25
N LEU A 157 12.94 1.47 -13.23
CA LEU A 157 13.44 1.37 -11.86
C LEU A 157 13.04 0.03 -11.26
N ASN A 158 13.94 -0.55 -10.46
CA ASN A 158 13.71 -1.81 -9.76
C ASN A 158 13.08 -1.58 -8.38
N TYR A 159 12.10 -2.41 -8.04
CA TYR A 159 11.38 -2.40 -6.78
C TYR A 159 11.27 -3.82 -6.20
N TYR A 160 11.44 -3.93 -4.89
CA TYR A 160 11.20 -5.17 -4.17
C TYR A 160 9.76 -5.22 -3.66
N VAL A 161 9.05 -6.32 -3.93
CA VAL A 161 7.76 -6.63 -3.30
C VAL A 161 7.95 -7.82 -2.37
N ILE A 162 7.68 -7.63 -1.08
CA ILE A 162 7.80 -8.67 -0.06
C ILE A 162 6.38 -9.02 0.42
N GLU A 163 5.92 -10.21 0.08
CA GLU A 163 4.61 -10.73 0.45
C GLU A 163 4.73 -11.72 1.61
N TYR A 164 4.10 -11.44 2.75
CA TYR A 164 4.10 -12.32 3.91
C TYR A 164 2.84 -13.22 3.96
N PHE A 165 3.04 -14.55 4.06
CA PHE A 165 1.95 -15.54 4.07
C PHE A 165 1.55 -16.05 5.45
N SER A 166 2.48 -15.97 6.42
CA SER A 166 2.29 -16.47 7.78
C SER A 166 1.64 -15.40 8.66
N LYS A 167 0.37 -15.64 9.03
CA LYS A 167 -0.36 -14.86 10.05
C LYS A 167 -0.05 -15.36 11.47
N GLN A 168 1.18 -15.73 11.80
CA GLN A 168 1.50 -16.00 13.20
C GLN A 168 1.51 -14.67 13.96
N ASN A 169 0.36 -14.36 14.57
CA ASN A 169 0.09 -13.41 15.66
C ASN A 169 -0.26 -11.93 15.42
N ILE A 170 -0.15 -11.33 14.22
CA ILE A 170 -0.41 -9.86 14.10
C ILE A 170 -1.88 -9.49 13.81
N LYS A 171 -2.60 -10.25 12.97
CA LYS A 171 -3.95 -9.85 12.52
C LYS A 171 -5.09 -10.20 13.49
N ASN A 172 -4.91 -11.19 14.37
CA ASN A 172 -5.98 -11.68 15.23
C ASN A 172 -6.24 -10.80 16.48
N LYS A 173 -5.43 -9.75 16.73
CA LYS A 173 -5.65 -8.85 17.87
C LYS A 173 -6.28 -7.50 17.50
N CYS A 174 -6.14 -7.00 16.27
CA CYS A 174 -6.53 -5.60 15.95
C CYS A 174 -7.28 -5.36 14.63
N GLY A 175 -7.68 -6.39 13.87
CA GLY A 175 -8.57 -6.19 12.71
C GLY A 175 -8.04 -5.23 11.62
N PHE A 176 -6.73 -5.13 11.44
CA PHE A 176 -6.10 -4.19 10.51
C PHE A 176 -6.62 -4.37 9.07
N LYS A 177 -7.22 -3.31 8.50
CA LYS A 177 -7.73 -3.24 7.12
C LYS A 177 -6.72 -2.67 6.10
N PHE A 178 -5.50 -2.34 6.54
CA PHE A 178 -4.44 -1.73 5.73
C PHE A 178 -3.45 -2.77 5.22
N CYS A 179 -2.97 -2.60 3.99
CA CYS A 179 -1.89 -3.35 3.31
C CYS A 179 -1.64 -2.60 1.99
N PRO A 180 -0.41 -2.30 1.51
CA PRO A 180 0.96 -2.44 2.03
C PRO A 180 1.56 -1.26 2.85
N ILE A 181 2.75 -1.49 3.40
CA ILE A 181 3.65 -0.49 4.02
C ILE A 181 4.83 -0.20 3.07
N PHE A 182 5.16 1.07 2.85
CA PHE A 182 6.33 1.48 2.06
C PHE A 182 7.40 2.15 2.93
N LEU A 183 8.66 2.12 2.47
CA LEU A 183 9.79 2.78 3.13
C LEU A 183 10.37 3.86 2.18
N ASP A 184 10.37 5.12 2.64
CA ASP A 184 10.95 6.28 1.92
C ASP A 184 12.40 6.57 2.37
N ARG A 185 13.23 7.02 1.42
CA ARG A 185 14.70 7.08 1.44
C ARG A 185 15.31 8.19 2.28
N ARG A 186 14.53 9.12 2.87
CA ARG A 186 15.15 10.33 3.43
C ARG A 186 16.03 10.14 4.66
N ASN A 187 16.07 8.98 5.33
CA ASN A 187 16.91 8.81 6.53
C ASN A 187 17.39 7.40 6.90
N GLN A 188 17.48 6.43 5.98
CA GLN A 188 17.96 5.09 6.31
C GLN A 188 19.27 4.77 5.59
N ARG A 189 20.38 4.77 6.34
CA ARG A 189 21.64 4.11 5.98
C ARG A 189 21.65 2.62 6.34
N ASP A 190 20.61 2.11 6.99
CA ASP A 190 20.63 0.81 7.67
C ASP A 190 19.43 -0.08 7.30
N LEU A 191 19.22 -0.36 6.02
CA LEU A 191 18.53 -1.59 5.63
C LEU A 191 19.56 -2.53 5.01
N PRO A 192 19.63 -3.80 5.44
CA PRO A 192 20.47 -4.80 4.80
C PRO A 192 19.77 -5.29 3.54
N PHE A 193 19.78 -4.48 2.48
CA PHE A 193 19.44 -4.91 1.13
C PHE A 193 20.52 -4.41 0.18
#